data_AF-A0A2D1SUX3-F1
#
_entry.id   AF-A0A2D1SUX3-F1
#
_cell.length_a   1.000
_cell.length_b   1.000
_cell.length_c   1.000
_cell.angle_alpha   90.00
_cell.angle_beta   90.00
_cell.angle_gamma   90.00
#
_symmetry.space_group_name_H-M   'P 1'
#
loop_
_entity.id
_entity.type
_entity.pdbx_description
1 polymer ?
#
loop_
_entity_poly.entity_id
_entity_poly.type
_entity_poly.pdbx_seq_one_letter_code
_entity_poly.pdbx_strand_id
1 'polypeptide(L)'
;MKSKLKKLFSYSIFKIGLKSKQSSVGWTTFAPLRIVPEYTNIDLVKKQVTGVVKYNGEAYLTVIVDVQNNKTKTKGSLRRISELTKPFKKSSYIEIIKSEAEFLIENEITNPKEYYDNR
;
A
#
# COMPACT_ATOMS: atom_id res chain seq x y z
N MET A 1 36.12 -52.28 -2.92
CA MET A 1 36.08 -51.51 -4.18
C MET A 1 34.69 -50.90 -4.51
N LYS A 2 33.77 -50.73 -3.54
CA LYS A 2 32.39 -50.24 -3.79
C LYS A 2 32.09 -48.82 -3.25
N SER A 3 32.99 -48.18 -2.48
CA SER A 3 32.72 -46.85 -1.88
C SER A 3 33.18 -45.67 -2.73
N LYS A 4 34.21 -45.82 -3.57
CA LYS A 4 34.72 -44.73 -4.42
C LYS A 4 33.73 -44.32 -5.53
N LEU A 5 32.96 -45.27 -6.07
CA LEU A 5 31.94 -45.00 -7.11
C LEU A 5 30.76 -44.17 -6.57
N LYS A 6 30.27 -44.46 -5.36
CA LYS A 6 29.17 -43.72 -4.73
C LYS A 6 29.53 -42.26 -4.46
N LYS A 7 30.79 -41.98 -4.11
CA LYS A 7 31.30 -40.63 -3.83
C LYS A 7 31.41 -39.76 -5.10
N LEU A 8 31.66 -40.38 -6.26
CA LEU A 8 31.71 -39.68 -7.55
C LEU A 8 30.32 -39.37 -8.10
N PHE A 9 29.35 -40.29 -7.92
CA PHE A 9 27.95 -40.04 -8.27
C PHE A 9 27.33 -38.95 -7.40
N SER A 10 27.59 -38.93 -6.09
CA SER A 10 27.06 -37.88 -5.21
C SER A 10 27.64 -36.51 -5.51
N TYR A 11 28.94 -36.41 -5.81
CA TYR A 11 29.59 -35.15 -6.17
C TYR A 11 29.10 -34.58 -7.51
N SER A 12 28.78 -35.45 -8.46
CA SER A 12 28.24 -35.05 -9.77
C SER A 12 26.81 -34.53 -9.67
N ILE A 13 25.95 -35.16 -8.85
CA ILE A 13 24.59 -34.68 -8.59
C ILE A 13 24.59 -33.37 -7.79
N PHE A 14 25.53 -33.20 -6.85
CA PHE A 14 25.69 -31.96 -6.09
C PHE A 14 26.14 -30.77 -6.97
N LYS A 15 27.01 -31.00 -7.96
CA LYS A 15 27.44 -29.95 -8.92
C LYS A 15 26.37 -29.59 -9.97
N ILE A 16 25.49 -30.52 -10.34
CA ILE A 16 24.41 -30.26 -11.31
C ILE A 16 23.19 -29.62 -10.63
N GLY A 17 22.93 -29.92 -9.35
CA GLY A 17 21.76 -29.43 -8.60
C GLY A 17 21.90 -28.06 -7.91
N LEU A 18 23.11 -27.48 -7.83
CA LEU A 18 23.36 -26.24 -7.06
C LEU A 18 23.53 -24.96 -7.89
N LYS A 19 23.21 -24.98 -9.18
CA LYS A 19 22.79 -23.75 -9.86
C LYS A 19 21.28 -23.76 -9.93
N SER A 20 20.62 -23.55 -8.78
CA SER A 20 19.27 -23.02 -8.80
C SER A 20 19.37 -21.70 -9.58
N LYS A 21 18.92 -21.75 -10.82
CA LYS A 21 18.76 -20.58 -11.67
C LYS A 21 17.76 -19.74 -10.89
N GLN A 22 18.24 -18.70 -10.20
CA GLN A 22 17.43 -17.82 -9.37
C GLN A 22 16.26 -17.38 -10.25
N SER A 23 15.08 -17.97 -10.02
CA SER A 23 13.91 -17.71 -10.84
C SER A 23 13.55 -16.27 -10.56
N SER A 24 13.75 -15.40 -11.54
CA SER A 24 13.41 -13.97 -11.51
C SER A 24 11.89 -13.74 -11.52
N VAL A 25 11.12 -14.69 -10.99
CA VAL A 25 9.67 -14.65 -10.99
C VAL A 25 9.25 -14.00 -9.67
N GLY A 26 9.18 -12.67 -9.70
CA GLY A 26 8.54 -11.90 -8.65
C GLY A 26 7.03 -12.10 -8.73
N TRP A 27 6.38 -12.28 -7.59
CA TRP A 27 4.93 -12.35 -7.48
C TRP A 27 4.41 -11.06 -6.85
N THR A 28 3.29 -10.56 -7.37
CA THR A 28 2.54 -9.44 -6.76
C THR A 28 1.10 -9.88 -6.55
N THR A 29 0.45 -9.37 -5.51
CA THR A 29 -0.95 -9.63 -5.21
C THR A 29 -1.72 -8.32 -5.28
N PHE A 30 -2.72 -8.27 -6.15
CA PHE A 30 -3.67 -7.17 -6.21
C PHE A 30 -4.90 -7.50 -5.38
N ALA A 31 -5.34 -6.55 -4.55
CA ALA A 31 -6.57 -6.67 -3.78
C ALA A 31 -7.37 -5.37 -3.90
N PRO A 32 -8.71 -5.42 -4.04
CA PRO A 32 -9.53 -4.23 -4.06
C PRO A 32 -9.63 -3.60 -2.66
N LEU A 33 -9.61 -2.27 -2.60
CA LEU A 33 -9.93 -1.54 -1.37
C LEU A 33 -11.42 -1.69 -1.07
N ARG A 34 -11.74 -2.35 0.04
CA ARG A 34 -13.13 -2.53 0.48
C ARG A 34 -13.73 -1.26 1.09
N ILE A 35 -12.89 -0.39 1.62
CA ILE A 35 -13.27 0.90 2.19
C ILE A 35 -12.40 1.94 1.51
N VAL A 36 -13.03 2.86 0.78
CA VAL A 36 -12.33 3.93 0.07
C VAL A 36 -12.22 5.15 0.99
N PRO A 37 -11.04 5.79 1.13
CA PRO A 37 -10.94 7.05 1.85
C PRO A 37 -11.77 8.15 1.21
N GLU A 38 -12.45 8.94 2.03
CA GLU A 38 -13.11 10.18 1.60
C GLU A 38 -12.19 11.38 1.87
N TYR A 39 -12.11 12.32 0.93
CA TYR A 39 -11.33 13.54 1.07
C TYR A 39 -12.26 14.69 1.43
N THR A 40 -12.13 15.21 2.65
CA THR A 40 -13.14 16.09 3.25
C THR A 40 -12.71 17.55 3.37
N ASN A 41 -11.41 17.81 3.32
CA ASN A 41 -10.87 19.17 3.38
C ASN A 41 -9.58 19.22 2.54
N ILE A 42 -9.56 20.09 1.53
CA ILE A 42 -8.43 20.32 0.65
C ILE A 42 -8.15 21.83 0.65
N ASP A 43 -7.06 22.22 1.29
CA ASP A 43 -6.59 23.59 1.37
C ASP A 43 -5.39 23.74 0.42
N LEU A 44 -5.63 24.32 -0.75
CA LEU A 44 -4.58 24.54 -1.76
C LEU A 44 -3.55 25.58 -1.30
N VAL A 45 -3.94 26.54 -0.46
CA VAL A 45 -3.05 27.61 0.03
C VAL A 45 -2.06 27.03 1.03
N LYS A 46 -2.55 26.23 1.99
CA LYS A 46 -1.71 25.55 2.98
C LYS A 46 -1.16 24.22 2.51
N LYS A 47 -1.52 23.78 1.30
CA LYS A 47 -1.20 22.47 0.71
C LYS A 47 -1.49 21.32 1.67
N GLN A 48 -2.69 21.35 2.27
CA GLN A 48 -3.14 20.39 3.27
C GLN A 48 -4.38 19.64 2.81
N VAL A 49 -4.36 18.31 2.98
CA VAL A 49 -5.48 17.43 2.63
C VAL A 49 -5.86 16.56 3.82
N THR A 50 -7.16 16.43 4.07
CA THR A 50 -7.71 15.55 5.11
C THR A 50 -8.48 14.39 4.48
N GLY A 51 -7.87 13.20 4.55
CA GLY A 51 -8.50 11.93 4.18
C GLY A 51 -9.13 11.24 5.41
N VAL A 52 -10.30 10.65 5.23
CA VAL A 52 -11.06 9.97 6.29
C VAL A 52 -11.49 8.60 5.81
N VAL A 53 -11.15 7.57 6.57
CA VAL A 53 -11.64 6.21 6.37
C VAL A 53 -12.90 6.05 7.21
N LYS A 54 -14.05 6.00 6.54
CA LYS A 54 -15.36 5.83 7.17
C LYS A 54 -15.95 4.46 6.89
N TYR A 55 -16.67 3.93 7.86
CA TYR A 55 -17.47 2.72 7.69
C TYR A 55 -18.76 2.86 8.49
N ASN A 56 -19.92 2.56 7.88
CA ASN A 56 -21.24 2.75 8.48
C ASN A 56 -21.45 4.15 9.10
N GLY A 57 -20.96 5.19 8.42
CA GLY A 57 -21.05 6.59 8.87
C GLY A 57 -20.08 6.99 9.99
N GLU A 58 -19.34 6.05 10.58
CA GLU A 58 -18.36 6.33 11.62
C GLU A 58 -16.95 6.50 11.03
N ALA A 59 -16.22 7.52 11.48
CA ALA A 59 -14.82 7.74 11.09
C ALA A 59 -13.87 6.92 11.98
N TYR A 60 -13.15 5.98 11.37
CA TYR A 60 -12.21 5.11 12.07
C TYR A 60 -10.78 5.63 12.02
N LEU A 61 -10.38 6.23 10.91
CA LEU A 61 -9.06 6.82 10.71
C LEU A 61 -9.19 8.16 10.00
N THR A 62 -8.54 9.18 10.55
CA THR A 62 -8.36 10.48 9.89
C THR A 62 -6.87 10.69 9.66
N VAL A 63 -6.50 11.06 8.45
CA VAL A 63 -5.12 11.35 8.04
C VAL A 63 -5.09 12.75 7.48
N ILE A 64 -4.29 13.61 8.11
CA ILE A 64 -4.05 14.98 7.68
C ILE A 64 -2.65 15.02 7.09
N VAL A 65 -2.56 15.30 5.80
CA VAL A 65 -1.33 15.37 5.04
C VAL A 65 -1.03 16.84 4.74
N ASP A 66 0.10 17.32 5.23
CA ASP A 66 0.70 18.58 4.86
C ASP A 66 1.77 18.29 3.81
N VAL A 67 1.41 18.50 2.55
CA VAL A 67 2.24 18.17 1.39
C VAL A 67 3.46 19.09 1.35
N GLN A 68 3.30 20.37 1.67
CA GLN A 68 4.39 21.35 1.66
C GLN A 68 5.49 20.99 2.64
N ASN A 69 5.13 20.59 3.86
CA ASN A 69 6.09 20.28 4.91
C ASN A 69 6.44 18.79 5.00
N ASN A 70 5.92 17.95 4.10
CA ASN A 70 6.03 16.49 4.13
C ASN A 70 5.70 15.91 5.52
N LYS A 71 4.63 16.41 6.14
CA LYS A 71 4.18 16.00 7.47
C LYS A 71 2.85 15.29 7.37
N THR A 72 2.71 14.21 8.14
CA THR A 72 1.45 13.48 8.23
C THR A 72 1.05 13.32 9.69
N LYS A 73 -0.18 13.72 10.00
CA LYS A 73 -0.79 13.50 11.31
C LYS A 73 -1.93 12.50 11.16
N THR A 74 -2.04 11.58 12.11
CA THR A 74 -3.12 10.57 12.09
C THR A 74 -3.88 10.58 13.40
N LYS A 75 -5.20 10.39 13.32
CA LYS A 75 -6.09 10.24 14.46
C LYS A 75 -6.96 9.00 14.25
N GLY A 76 -7.15 8.22 15.31
CA GLY A 76 -7.97 7.00 15.26
C GLY A 76 -7.21 5.74 14.87
N SER A 77 -7.98 4.66 14.69
CA SER A 77 -7.50 3.30 14.49
C SER A 77 -8.51 2.46 13.70
N LEU A 78 -7.99 1.62 12.80
CA LEU A 78 -8.76 0.64 12.04
C LEU A 78 -9.01 -0.67 12.80
N ARG A 79 -8.53 -0.80 14.06
CA ARG A 79 -8.61 -2.07 14.83
C ARG A 79 -10.02 -2.66 14.89
N ARG A 80 -11.05 -1.81 14.99
CA ARG A 80 -12.46 -2.23 15.07
C ARG A 80 -13.01 -2.76 13.74
N ILE A 81 -12.38 -2.42 12.63
CA ILE A 81 -12.79 -2.82 11.27
C ILE A 81 -11.67 -3.58 10.54
N SER A 82 -10.71 -4.15 11.27
CA SER A 82 -9.50 -4.74 10.68
C SER A 82 -9.80 -5.89 9.73
N GLU A 83 -10.83 -6.68 10.01
CA GLU A 83 -11.27 -7.78 9.12
C GLU A 83 -11.83 -7.27 7.79
N LEU A 84 -12.47 -6.09 7.80
CA LEU A 84 -13.00 -5.46 6.60
C LEU A 84 -11.90 -4.79 5.78
N THR A 85 -10.86 -4.28 6.46
CA THR A 85 -9.76 -3.59 5.78
C THR A 85 -8.70 -4.54 5.22
N LYS A 86 -8.65 -5.81 5.66
CA LYS A 86 -7.69 -6.80 5.15
C LYS A 86 -7.76 -6.92 3.61
N PRO A 87 -6.61 -7.05 2.93
CA PRO A 87 -5.25 -7.19 3.48
C PRO A 87 -4.59 -5.86 3.90
N PHE A 88 -5.26 -4.72 3.70
CA PHE A 88 -4.72 -3.40 3.95
C PHE A 88 -4.67 -3.07 5.44
N LYS A 89 -3.51 -2.53 5.85
CA LYS A 89 -3.26 -2.08 7.22
C LYS A 89 -3.39 -0.56 7.30
N LYS A 90 -3.38 -0.02 8.52
CA LYS A 90 -3.38 1.43 8.76
C LYS A 90 -2.31 2.16 7.93
N SER A 91 -1.10 1.62 7.81
CA SER A 91 -0.03 2.20 6.98
C SER A 91 -0.41 2.30 5.51
N SER A 92 -1.03 1.26 4.95
CA SER A 92 -1.50 1.26 3.56
C SER A 92 -2.48 2.40 3.29
N TYR A 93 -3.44 2.62 4.20
CA TYR A 93 -4.37 3.74 4.07
C TYR A 93 -3.69 5.11 4.18
N ILE A 94 -2.69 5.24 5.06
CA ILE A 94 -1.91 6.47 5.18
C ILE A 94 -1.16 6.75 3.88
N GLU A 95 -0.53 5.74 3.29
CA GLU A 95 0.18 5.85 2.01
C GLU A 95 -0.76 6.22 0.86
N ILE A 96 -1.90 5.54 0.74
CA ILE A 96 -2.94 5.85 -0.26
C ILE A 96 -3.39 7.30 -0.14
N ILE A 97 -3.72 7.75 1.08
CA ILE A 97 -4.17 9.13 1.31
C ILE A 97 -3.05 10.13 1.03
N LYS A 98 -1.78 9.78 1.31
CA LYS A 98 -0.63 10.64 1.02
C LYS A 98 -0.43 10.81 -0.47
N SER A 99 -0.41 9.71 -1.23
CA SER A 99 -0.26 9.76 -2.69
C SER A 99 -1.40 10.52 -3.35
N GLU A 100 -2.64 10.32 -2.89
CA GLU A 100 -3.77 11.10 -3.40
C GLU A 100 -3.64 12.58 -3.02
N ALA A 101 -3.24 12.91 -1.80
CA ALA A 101 -3.06 14.29 -1.37
C ALA A 101 -2.03 15.02 -2.25
N GLU A 102 -0.92 14.37 -2.58
CA GLU A 102 0.09 14.91 -3.52
C GLU A 102 -0.55 15.18 -4.88
N PHE A 103 -1.25 14.20 -5.46
CA PHE A 103 -1.96 14.35 -6.73
C PHE A 103 -2.96 15.51 -6.73
N LEU A 104 -3.80 15.62 -5.70
CA LEU A 104 -4.83 16.65 -5.60
C LEU A 104 -4.23 18.06 -5.51
N ILE A 105 -3.14 18.22 -4.74
CA ILE A 105 -2.45 19.51 -4.62
C ILE A 105 -1.72 19.86 -5.92
N GLU A 106 -1.05 18.89 -6.57
CA GLU A 106 -0.32 19.11 -7.83
C GLU A 106 -1.23 19.53 -8.98
N ASN A 107 -2.47 19.03 -9.00
CA ASN A 107 -3.45 19.31 -10.04
C ASN A 107 -4.47 20.39 -9.65
N GLU A 108 -4.27 21.06 -8.51
CA GLU A 108 -5.16 22.11 -7.99
C GLU A 108 -6.63 21.65 -7.83
N ILE A 109 -6.84 20.37 -7.51
CA ILE A 109 -8.16 19.75 -7.39
C ILE A 109 -8.72 19.99 -5.98
N THR A 110 -9.80 20.77 -5.89
CA THR A 110 -10.50 21.04 -4.62
C THR A 110 -11.67 20.10 -4.35
N ASN A 111 -12.23 19.49 -5.39
CA ASN A 111 -13.36 18.56 -5.30
C ASN A 111 -13.05 17.25 -6.03
N PRO A 112 -12.48 16.24 -5.33
CA PRO A 112 -12.08 14.98 -5.94
C PRO A 112 -13.26 14.22 -6.55
N LYS A 113 -14.43 14.29 -5.91
CA LYS A 113 -15.62 13.58 -6.39
C LYS A 113 -16.04 14.09 -7.77
N GLU A 114 -16.14 15.41 -7.92
CA GLU A 114 -16.46 16.04 -9.20
C GLU A 114 -15.38 15.79 -10.25
N TYR A 115 -14.11 15.77 -9.87
CA TYR A 115 -13.01 15.46 -10.79
C TYR A 115 -13.12 14.04 -11.38
N TYR A 116 -13.43 13.05 -10.55
CA TYR A 116 -13.53 11.65 -11.00
C TYR A 116 -14.85 11.33 -11.72
N ASP A 117 -15.94 12.00 -11.38
CA ASP A 117 -17.24 11.80 -12.06
C ASP A 117 -17.24 12.33 -13.50
N ASN A 118 -16.35 13.27 -13.84
CA ASN A 118 -16.25 13.92 -15.15
C ASN A 118 -15.16 13.34 -16.07
N ARG A 119 -14.61 12.17 -15.75
CA ARG A 119 -13.49 11.54 -16.47
C ARG A 119 -13.91 10.27 -17.19
#